data_AF-A0A1Q3DJG5-F1
#
_entry.id   AF-A0A1Q3DJG5-F1
#
_cell.length_a   1.000
_cell.length_b   1.000
_cell.length_c   1.000
_cell.angle_alpha   90.00
_cell.angle_beta   90.00
_cell.angle_gamma   90.00
#
_symmetry.space_group_name_H-M   'P 1'
#
loop_
_entity.id
_entity.type
_entity.pdbx_description
1 polymer ?
#
loop_
_entity_poly.entity_id
_entity_poly.type
_entity_poly.pdbx_seq_one_letter_code
_entity_poly.pdbx_strand_id
1 'polypeptide(L)'
;PSGLAVLCTFKFGSIEMGLEAKICSACNVKGLGLRGDDLQLVPEQSLLQLKSWDLQIAKSLMSLVSIAVGINDSQRAEIEALYLHGFDYLGKYIAKKIVQANHI
;
A
#
# COMPACT_ATOMS: atom_id res chain seq x y z
N PRO A 1 0.71 -6.37 0.07
CA PRO A 1 -0.36 -7.08 0.83
C PRO A 1 -0.67 -6.45 2.19
N SER A 2 0.27 -6.45 3.15
CA SER A 2 -0.02 -6.01 4.52
C SER A 2 -0.44 -4.54 4.63
N GLY A 3 0.21 -3.63 3.91
CA GLY A 3 -0.21 -2.22 3.86
C GLY A 3 -1.61 -2.02 3.28
N LEU A 4 -2.02 -2.84 2.31
CA LEU A 4 -3.39 -2.82 1.76
C LEU A 4 -4.40 -3.36 2.78
N ALA A 5 -4.05 -4.39 3.55
CA ALA A 5 -4.92 -4.91 4.61
C ALA A 5 -5.21 -3.83 5.67
N VAL A 6 -4.19 -3.06 6.08
CA VAL A 6 -4.36 -1.91 6.98
C VAL A 6 -5.33 -0.89 6.39
N LEU A 7 -5.15 -0.52 5.12
CA LEU A 7 -6.07 0.41 4.44
C LEU A 7 -7.50 -0.13 4.37
N CYS A 8 -7.67 -1.43 4.08
CA CYS A 8 -8.98 -2.08 4.09
C CYS A 8 -9.64 -2.02 5.46
N THR A 9 -8.89 -2.25 6.54
CA THR A 9 -9.43 -2.14 7.91
C THR A 9 -9.93 -0.73 8.21
N PHE A 10 -9.21 0.31 7.77
CA PHE A 10 -9.66 1.70 7.94
C PHE A 10 -10.88 2.05 7.08
N LYS A 11 -11.02 1.43 5.89
CA LYS A 11 -12.09 1.74 4.93
C LYS A 11 -13.37 0.93 5.16
N PHE A 12 -13.24 -0.34 5.53
CA PHE A 12 -14.34 -1.30 5.62
C PHE A 12 -14.56 -1.84 7.04
N GLY A 13 -13.65 -1.57 7.97
CA GLY A 13 -13.66 -2.17 9.31
C GLY A 13 -13.04 -3.56 9.33
N SER A 14 -12.98 -4.16 10.52
CA SER A 14 -12.47 -5.53 10.73
C SER A 14 -13.44 -6.31 11.60
N ILE A 15 -13.88 -7.46 11.07
CA ILE A 15 -14.82 -8.35 11.75
C ILE A 15 -14.15 -9.02 12.96
N GLU A 16 -12.92 -9.53 12.81
CA GLU A 16 -12.19 -10.21 13.91
C GLU A 16 -11.87 -9.30 15.09
N MET A 17 -11.67 -8.00 14.85
CA MET A 17 -11.35 -7.05 15.92
C MET A 17 -12.59 -6.49 16.63
N GLY A 18 -13.80 -6.97 16.30
CA GLY A 18 -15.04 -6.38 16.82
C GLY A 18 -15.27 -4.94 16.33
N LEU A 19 -14.52 -4.52 15.31
CA LEU A 19 -14.70 -3.25 14.60
C LEU A 19 -15.74 -3.45 13.48
N GLU A 20 -16.84 -4.11 13.81
CA GLU A 20 -17.97 -4.28 12.92
C GLU A 20 -18.64 -2.92 12.75
N ALA A 21 -18.36 -2.30 11.62
CA ALA A 21 -18.88 -1.01 11.24
C ALA A 21 -20.40 -1.09 10.97
N LYS A 22 -21.23 -1.11 12.03
CA LYS A 22 -22.66 -0.79 11.88
C LYS A 22 -22.88 0.69 11.50
N ILE A 23 -21.83 1.52 11.51
CA ILE A 23 -21.81 2.97 11.28
C ILE A 23 -20.74 3.46 10.25
N CYS A 24 -19.73 2.66 9.87
CA CYS A 24 -18.50 3.21 9.25
C CYS A 24 -18.40 3.08 7.72
N SER A 25 -19.28 3.77 6.98
CA SER A 25 -18.91 4.31 5.66
C SER A 25 -18.44 5.77 5.78
N ALA A 26 -17.75 6.14 6.86
CA ALA A 26 -17.59 7.56 7.25
C ALA A 26 -16.24 8.20 6.88
N CYS A 27 -15.15 7.42 6.75
CA CYS A 27 -13.85 8.00 6.48
C CYS A 27 -13.50 7.86 5.00
N ASN A 28 -13.48 8.99 4.29
CA ASN A 28 -12.91 9.10 2.94
C ASN A 28 -11.37 9.05 3.03
N VAL A 29 -10.85 7.91 3.50
CA VAL A 29 -9.41 7.70 3.68
C VAL A 29 -8.80 7.44 2.32
N LYS A 30 -7.74 8.19 2.04
CA LYS A 30 -6.94 8.03 0.83
C LYS A 30 -5.61 7.39 1.21
N GLY A 31 -5.30 6.25 0.61
CA GLY A 31 -4.03 5.55 0.76
C GLY A 31 -2.94 6.27 -0.02
N LEU A 32 -1.99 6.86 0.70
CA LEU A 32 -0.73 7.35 0.15
C LEU A 32 0.36 6.33 0.46
N GLY A 33 0.81 5.60 -0.55
CA GLY A 33 1.81 4.54 -0.37
C GLY A 33 2.56 4.23 -1.65
N LEU A 34 3.57 3.35 -1.54
CA LEU A 34 4.32 2.82 -2.66
C LEU A 34 3.39 1.97 -3.55
N ARG A 35 3.27 2.36 -4.82
CA ARG A 35 2.59 1.57 -5.85
C ARG A 35 3.61 0.77 -6.66
N GLY A 36 3.14 -0.20 -7.44
CA GLY A 36 3.98 -0.92 -8.40
C GLY A 36 4.77 0.03 -9.31
N ASP A 37 4.13 1.10 -9.78
CA ASP A 37 4.78 2.11 -10.61
C ASP A 37 5.93 2.86 -9.91
N ASP A 38 5.89 2.93 -8.58
CA ASP A 38 6.92 3.59 -7.77
C ASP A 38 8.06 2.64 -7.38
N LEU A 39 7.96 1.33 -7.65
CA LEU A 39 9.04 0.38 -7.34
C LEU A 39 10.34 0.74 -8.07
N GLN A 40 10.26 1.38 -9.24
CA GLN A 40 11.42 1.87 -9.99
C GLN A 40 12.24 2.93 -9.22
N LEU A 41 11.63 3.61 -8.25
CA LEU A 41 12.31 4.60 -7.41
C LEU A 41 13.11 3.94 -6.29
N VAL A 42 12.84 2.67 -6.00
CA VAL A 42 13.47 1.90 -4.93
C VAL A 42 14.62 1.08 -5.53
N PRO A 43 15.83 1.12 -4.93
CA PRO A 43 16.93 0.28 -5.41
C PRO A 43 16.58 -1.21 -5.32
N GLU A 44 16.97 -1.98 -6.34
CA GLU A 44 16.67 -3.42 -6.43
C GLU A 44 17.11 -4.23 -5.21
N GLN A 45 18.19 -3.77 -4.55
CA GLN A 45 18.75 -4.38 -3.34
C GLN A 45 17.78 -4.38 -2.15
N SER A 46 16.82 -3.47 -2.14
CA SER A 46 15.80 -3.35 -1.10
C SER A 46 14.46 -3.97 -1.50
N LEU A 47 14.36 -4.50 -2.72
CA LEU A 47 13.18 -5.23 -3.17
C LEU A 47 13.23 -6.65 -2.59
N LEU A 48 12.20 -6.97 -1.81
CA LEU A 48 12.03 -8.29 -1.23
C LEU A 48 11.09 -9.11 -2.10
N GLN A 49 11.40 -10.39 -2.30
CA GLN A 49 10.48 -11.27 -3.02
C GLN A 49 9.27 -11.63 -2.14
N LEU A 50 8.08 -11.54 -2.73
CA LEU A 50 6.81 -11.91 -2.10
C LEU A 50 6.75 -13.42 -1.92
N LYS A 51 6.35 -13.86 -0.71
CA LYS A 51 6.09 -15.27 -0.44
C LYS A 51 4.81 -15.71 -1.14
N SER A 52 4.68 -17.01 -1.42
CA SER A 52 3.48 -17.60 -2.04
C SER A 52 2.18 -17.32 -1.25
N TRP A 53 2.28 -17.26 0.08
CA TRP A 53 1.16 -16.88 0.96
C TRP A 53 0.75 -15.41 0.80
N ASP A 54 1.73 -14.50 0.71
CA ASP A 54 1.49 -13.07 0.52
C ASP A 54 0.81 -12.78 -0.82
N LEU A 55 1.12 -13.57 -1.86
CA LEU A 55 0.46 -13.50 -3.17
C LEU A 55 -1.02 -13.89 -3.10
N GLN A 56 -1.36 -14.94 -2.33
CA GLN A 56 -2.75 -15.36 -2.14
C GLN A 56 -3.56 -14.27 -1.43
N ILE A 57 -3.02 -13.72 -0.33
CA ILE A 57 -3.66 -12.60 0.39
C ILE A 57 -3.83 -11.39 -0.52
N ALA A 58 -2.80 -11.04 -1.28
CA ALA A 58 -2.85 -9.88 -2.16
C ALA A 58 -3.89 -10.04 -3.28
N LYS A 59 -4.07 -11.24 -3.83
CA LYS A 59 -5.17 -11.54 -4.78
C LYS A 59 -6.54 -11.37 -4.14
N SER A 60 -6.74 -11.88 -2.93
CA SER A 60 -8.01 -11.70 -2.20
C SER A 60 -8.30 -10.23 -1.91
N LEU A 61 -7.29 -9.45 -1.51
CA LEU A 61 -7.44 -8.01 -1.23
C LEU A 61 -7.70 -7.18 -2.49
N MET A 62 -7.13 -7.54 -3.63
CA MET A 62 -7.42 -6.90 -4.93
C MET A 62 -8.89 -7.04 -5.37
N SER A 63 -9.56 -8.12 -4.95
CA SER A 63 -11.00 -8.26 -5.23
C SER A 63 -11.83 -7.24 -4.44
N LEU A 64 -11.40 -6.90 -3.22
CA LEU A 64 -12.11 -5.98 -2.33
C LEU A 64 -11.88 -4.50 -2.67
N VAL A 65 -10.66 -4.14 -3.03
CA VAL A 65 -10.33 -2.77 -3.41
C VAL A 65 -10.01 -2.85 -4.89
N SER A 66 -10.83 -2.22 -5.74
CA SER A 66 -10.74 -2.14 -7.22
C SER A 66 -9.43 -1.51 -7.72
N ILE A 67 -8.31 -2.03 -7.23
CA ILE A 67 -6.96 -1.56 -7.36
C ILE A 67 -6.28 -2.62 -8.21
N ALA A 68 -6.12 -2.33 -9.49
CA ALA A 68 -5.20 -3.03 -10.37
C ALA A 68 -3.76 -2.61 -10.01
N VAL A 69 -3.30 -2.91 -8.80
CA VAL A 69 -1.87 -2.78 -8.46
C VAL A 69 -1.24 -4.08 -8.90
N GLY A 70 -0.43 -4.00 -9.94
CA GLY A 70 0.27 -5.13 -10.53
C GLY A 70 0.97 -5.97 -9.46
N ILE A 71 0.37 -7.10 -9.08
CA ILE A 71 1.07 -8.25 -8.48
C ILE A 71 1.95 -8.95 -9.55
N ASN A 72 2.01 -8.40 -10.76
CA ASN A 72 2.89 -8.91 -11.81
C ASN A 72 4.36 -8.90 -11.35
N ASP A 73 4.73 -7.92 -10.53
CA ASP A 73 6.02 -7.89 -9.88
C ASP A 73 5.89 -8.63 -8.54
N SER A 74 6.49 -9.82 -8.48
CA SER A 74 6.62 -10.65 -7.27
C SER A 74 7.49 -10.02 -6.18
N GLN A 75 7.57 -8.69 -6.15
CA GLN A 75 8.45 -7.90 -5.31
C GLN A 75 7.63 -6.97 -4.41
N ARG A 76 8.16 -6.74 -3.21
CA ARG A 76 7.64 -5.78 -2.23
C ARG A 76 8.78 -4.87 -1.80
N ALA A 77 8.45 -3.61 -1.57
CA ALA A 77 9.36 -2.64 -0.98
C ALA A 77 8.82 -2.18 0.38
N GLU A 78 9.73 -1.99 1.33
CA GLU A 78 9.42 -1.30 2.58
C GLU A 78 9.56 0.21 2.37
N ILE A 79 8.75 1.00 3.09
CA ILE A 79 8.82 2.47 3.01
C ILE A 79 10.20 2.96 3.43
N GLU A 80 10.86 2.23 4.35
CA GLU A 80 12.20 2.55 4.83
C GLU A 80 13.25 2.51 3.72
N ALA A 81 13.03 1.75 2.64
CA ALA A 81 13.94 1.70 1.51
C ALA A 81 14.08 3.07 0.80
N LEU A 82 13.07 3.96 0.93
CA LEU A 82 13.16 5.32 0.41
C LEU A 82 14.15 6.20 1.19
N TYR A 83 14.49 5.85 2.44
CA TYR A 83 15.49 6.58 3.22
C TYR A 83 16.91 6.39 2.69
N LEU A 84 17.17 5.38 1.86
CA LEU A 84 18.47 5.20 1.21
C LEU A 84 18.85 6.39 0.33
N HIS A 85 17.87 7.12 -0.20
CA HIS A 85 18.07 8.35 -0.98
C HIS A 85 18.25 9.61 -0.10
N GLY A 86 18.20 9.47 1.23
CA GLY A 86 18.35 10.53 2.21
C GLY A 86 17.07 10.88 2.97
N PHE A 87 17.23 11.50 4.15
CA PHE A 87 16.12 11.83 5.05
C PHE A 87 15.08 12.78 4.42
N ASP A 88 15.51 13.72 3.59
CA ASP A 88 14.61 14.65 2.90
C ASP A 88 13.80 14.01 1.75
N TYR A 89 14.20 12.83 1.30
CA TYR A 89 13.60 12.22 0.11
C TYR A 89 12.16 11.77 0.36
N LEU A 90 11.88 11.21 1.55
CA LEU A 90 10.52 10.79 1.91
C LEU A 90 9.54 11.96 1.92
N GLY A 91 9.93 13.11 2.48
CA GLY A 91 9.11 14.32 2.48
C GLY A 91 8.81 14.83 1.07
N LYS A 92 9.83 14.86 0.20
CA LYS A 92 9.68 15.23 -1.22
C LYS A 92 8.76 14.25 -1.97
N TYR A 93 8.89 12.95 -1.69
CA TYR A 93 8.05 11.91 -2.29
C TYR A 93 6.57 12.07 -1.89
N ILE A 94 6.30 12.27 -0.59
CA ILE A 94 4.95 12.52 -0.07
C ILE A 94 4.34 13.76 -0.70
N ALA A 95 5.07 14.89 -0.69
CA ALA A 95 4.60 16.14 -1.29
C ALA A 95 4.28 15.98 -2.78
N LYS A 96 5.18 15.34 -3.54
CA LYS A 96 4.98 15.06 -4.97
C LYS A 96 3.71 14.24 -5.22
N LYS A 97 3.48 13.17 -4.46
CA LYS A 97 2.29 12.34 -4.63
C LYS A 97 0.99 13.05 -4.29
N ILE A 98 0.98 13.89 -3.25
CA ILE A 98 -0.19 14.70 -2.87
C ILE A 98 -0.52 15.69 -3.99
N VAL A 99 0.48 16.42 -4.49
CA VAL A 99 0.31 17.41 -5.58
C VAL A 99 -0.20 16.72 -6.86
N GLN A 100 0.30 15.53 -7.16
CA GLN A 100 -0.14 14.73 -8.31
C GLN A 100 -1.51 14.04 -8.11
N ALA A 101 -2.15 14.21 -6.94
CA ALA A 101 -3.36 13.50 -6.55
C ALA A 101 -3.27 11.97 -6.74
N ASN A 102 -2.05 11.41 -6.61
CA ASN A 102 -1.76 10.00 -6.84
C ASN A 102 -1.95 9.19 -5.55
N HIS A 103 -3.16 9.26 -5.01
CA HIS A 103 -3.65 8.56 -3.81
C HIS A 103 -4.86 7.70 -4.18
N ILE A 104 -5.13 6.65 -3.40
CA ILE A 104 -6.22 5.68 -3.66
C ILE A 104 -7.32 5.81 -2.63
#